data_AF-A0A3C1JN76-F1
#
_entry.id   AF-A0A3C1JN76-F1
#
_cell.length_a   1.000
_cell.length_b   1.000
_cell.length_c   1.000
_cell.angle_alpha   90.00
_cell.angle_beta   90.00
_cell.angle_gamma   90.00
#
_symmetry.space_group_name_H-M   'P 1'
#
loop_
_entity.id
_entity.type
_entity.pdbx_description
1 polymer ?
#
loop_
_entity_poly.entity_id
_entity_poly.type
_entity_poly.pdbx_seq_one_letter_code
_entity_poly.pdbx_strand_id
1 'polypeptide(L)'
;TEPKNAIIKQYQKFFSIDKVDLIFTPEALEGAADLALKQRTGARGLRTIIEEVLLDVMYEVPSRGDIKRITVTADTIAGTQEPELEFRAEVPPVFTEKSA
;
A
#
# COMPACT_ATOMS: atom_id res chain seq x y z
N THR A 1 -12.06 1.29 -18.39
CA THR A 1 -11.46 0.08 -17.77
C THR A 1 -11.82 0.06 -16.29
N GLU A 2 -12.90 -0.63 -15.94
CA GLU A 2 -13.43 -0.68 -14.55
C GLU A 2 -12.76 -1.67 -13.58
N PRO A 3 -12.22 -2.85 -13.98
CA PRO A 3 -11.87 -3.88 -12.99
C PRO A 3 -10.57 -3.60 -12.21
N LYS A 4 -9.60 -2.90 -12.81
CA LYS A 4 -8.30 -2.59 -12.16
C LYS A 4 -8.50 -1.67 -10.95
N ASN A 5 -9.35 -0.67 -11.11
CA ASN A 5 -9.59 0.33 -10.07
C ASN A 5 -10.45 -0.23 -8.92
N ALA A 6 -11.28 -1.24 -9.17
CA ALA A 6 -12.15 -1.82 -8.15
C ALA A 6 -11.37 -2.59 -7.07
N ILE A 7 -10.28 -3.28 -7.44
CA ILE A 7 -9.50 -4.06 -6.47
C ILE A 7 -8.58 -3.17 -5.63
N ILE A 8 -7.96 -2.17 -6.25
CA ILE A 8 -7.12 -1.19 -5.54
C ILE A 8 -7.95 -0.47 -4.47
N LYS A 9 -9.15 0.00 -4.84
CA LYS A 9 -10.07 0.64 -3.89
C LYS A 9 -10.46 -0.27 -2.73
N GLN A 10 -10.55 -1.59 -2.94
CA GLN A 10 -10.81 -2.55 -1.86
C GLN A 10 -9.64 -2.62 -0.87
N TYR A 11 -8.41 -2.75 -1.36
CA TYR A 11 -7.23 -2.74 -0.49
C TYR A 11 -7.03 -1.40 0.22
N GLN A 12 -7.22 -0.29 -0.48
CA GLN A 12 -7.18 1.04 0.14
C GLN A 12 -8.19 1.15 1.29
N LYS A 13 -9.40 0.62 1.11
CA LYS A 13 -10.39 0.59 2.18
C LYS A 13 -9.98 -0.34 3.32
N PHE A 14 -9.37 -1.49 3.02
CA PHE A 14 -8.89 -2.41 4.05
C PHE A 14 -7.83 -1.74 4.94
N PHE A 15 -6.78 -1.15 4.35
CA PHE A 15 -5.74 -0.44 5.10
C PHE A 15 -6.27 0.79 5.85
N SER A 16 -7.33 1.43 5.34
CA SER A 16 -7.97 2.56 6.03
C SER A 16 -8.60 2.18 7.38
N ILE A 17 -8.95 0.90 7.61
CA ILE A 17 -9.45 0.40 8.90
C ILE A 17 -8.37 0.56 9.98
N ASP A 18 -7.11 0.32 9.62
CA ASP A 18 -5.94 0.48 10.48
C ASP A 18 -5.38 1.92 10.46
N LYS A 19 -6.10 2.84 9.81
CA LYS A 19 -5.71 4.24 9.61
C LYS A 19 -4.35 4.36 8.88
N VAL A 20 -4.13 3.51 7.89
CA VAL A 20 -2.98 3.56 6.99
C VAL A 20 -3.43 3.92 5.59
N ASP A 21 -2.80 4.93 4.99
CA ASP A 21 -3.04 5.32 3.59
C ASP A 21 -2.27 4.38 2.66
N LEU A 22 -2.97 3.62 1.81
CA LEU A 22 -2.33 2.84 0.74
C LEU A 22 -2.39 3.61 -0.59
N ILE A 23 -1.22 3.93 -1.14
CA ILE A 23 -1.09 4.67 -2.40
C ILE A 23 -0.37 3.80 -3.43
N PHE A 24 -0.87 3.80 -4.66
CA PHE A 24 -0.17 3.27 -5.82
C PHE A 24 0.21 4.44 -6.72
N THR A 25 1.47 4.51 -7.13
CA THR A 25 1.86 5.52 -8.13
C THR A 25 1.24 5.17 -9.49
N PRO A 26 1.01 6.15 -10.38
CA PRO A 26 0.49 5.89 -11.72
C PRO A 26 1.32 4.82 -12.48
N GLU A 27 2.63 4.89 -12.34
CA GLU A 27 3.59 3.97 -12.97
C GLU A 27 3.48 2.56 -12.39
N ALA A 28 3.18 2.42 -11.09
CA ALA A 28 2.89 1.12 -10.49
C ALA A 28 1.65 0.47 -11.10
N LEU A 29 0.60 1.26 -11.35
CA LEU A 29 -0.64 0.77 -11.96
C LEU A 29 -0.43 0.32 -13.41
N GLU A 30 0.37 1.07 -14.16
CA GLU A 30 0.78 0.71 -15.52
C GLU A 30 1.67 -0.53 -15.54
N GLY A 31 2.69 -0.59 -14.67
CA GLY A 31 3.56 -1.74 -14.54
C GLY A 31 2.81 -3.03 -14.19
N ALA A 32 1.85 -2.95 -13.26
CA ALA A 32 1.05 -4.10 -12.84
C ALA A 32 0.12 -4.58 -13.96
N ALA A 33 -0.45 -3.62 -14.72
CA ALA A 33 -1.24 -3.90 -15.90
C ALA A 33 -0.44 -4.64 -16.99
N ASP A 34 0.76 -4.17 -17.29
CA ASP A 34 1.63 -4.74 -18.30
C ASP A 34 2.14 -6.12 -17.91
N LEU A 35 2.49 -6.30 -16.63
CA LEU A 35 2.91 -7.60 -16.11
C LEU A 35 1.75 -8.62 -16.17
N ALA A 36 0.53 -8.24 -15.82
CA ALA A 36 -0.65 -9.09 -15.92
C ALA A 36 -0.96 -9.51 -17.37
N LEU A 37 -0.69 -8.62 -18.34
CA LEU A 37 -0.81 -8.92 -19.77
C LEU A 37 0.27 -9.90 -20.23
N LYS A 38 1.53 -9.68 -19.83
CA LYS A 38 2.67 -10.56 -20.15
C LYS A 38 2.48 -11.98 -19.63
N GLN A 39 1.93 -12.13 -18.44
CA GLN A 39 1.64 -13.44 -17.83
C GLN A 39 0.46 -14.18 -18.48
N ARG A 40 -0.23 -13.59 -19.47
CA ARG A 40 -1.45 -14.15 -20.14
C ARG A 40 -2.59 -14.53 -19.19
N THR A 41 -2.55 -14.02 -17.97
CA THR A 41 -3.52 -14.27 -16.89
C THR A 41 -4.71 -13.31 -16.91
N GLY A 42 -4.66 -12.27 -17.77
CA GLY A 42 -5.74 -11.29 -17.90
C GLY A 42 -6.05 -10.56 -16.59
N ALA A 43 -7.31 -10.21 -16.34
CA ALA A 43 -7.72 -9.47 -15.14
C ALA A 43 -7.50 -10.22 -13.82
N ARG A 44 -7.40 -11.57 -13.84
CA ARG A 44 -7.04 -12.36 -12.65
C ARG A 44 -5.58 -12.16 -12.25
N GLY A 45 -4.68 -12.00 -13.21
CA GLY A 45 -3.26 -11.78 -12.94
C GLY A 45 -2.98 -10.49 -12.20
N LEU A 46 -3.75 -9.44 -12.49
CA LEU A 46 -3.60 -8.16 -11.78
C LEU A 46 -3.87 -8.31 -10.28
N ARG A 47 -4.90 -9.09 -9.91
CA ARG A 47 -5.19 -9.37 -8.52
C ARG A 47 -4.02 -10.09 -7.84
N THR A 48 -3.49 -11.13 -8.47
CA THR A 48 -2.36 -11.89 -7.94
C THR A 48 -1.14 -11.02 -7.71
N ILE A 49 -0.77 -10.18 -8.68
CA ILE A 49 0.37 -9.26 -8.56
C ILE A 49 0.20 -8.30 -7.38
N ILE A 50 -1.00 -7.72 -7.23
CA ILE A 50 -1.28 -6.81 -6.11
C ILE A 50 -1.28 -7.56 -4.77
N GLU A 51 -1.83 -8.78 -4.71
CA GLU A 51 -1.82 -9.61 -3.49
C GLU A 51 -0.40 -9.99 -3.07
N GLU A 52 0.45 -10.37 -4.02
CA GLU A 52 1.85 -10.71 -3.75
C GLU A 52 2.62 -9.50 -3.20
N VAL A 53 2.48 -8.34 -3.83
CA VAL A 53 3.15 -7.10 -3.41
C VAL A 53 2.69 -6.62 -2.03
N LEU A 54 1.41 -6.83 -1.70
CA LEU A 54 0.86 -6.39 -0.43
C LEU A 54 0.99 -7.42 0.70
N LEU A 55 1.47 -8.65 0.42
CA LEU A 55 1.43 -9.74 1.39
C LEU A 55 2.16 -9.39 2.70
N ASP A 56 3.39 -8.88 2.57
CA ASP A 56 4.24 -8.57 3.72
C ASP A 56 3.66 -7.41 4.53
N VAL A 57 3.26 -6.33 3.85
CA VAL A 57 2.66 -5.17 4.53
C VAL A 57 1.30 -5.49 5.18
N MET A 58 0.50 -6.40 4.61
CA MET A 58 -0.75 -6.84 5.22
C MET A 58 -0.53 -7.63 6.51
N TYR A 59 0.63 -8.28 6.66
CA TYR A 59 1.01 -8.96 7.90
C TYR A 59 1.55 -7.99 8.95
N GLU A 60 2.36 -7.02 8.52
CA GLU A 60 3.01 -6.07 9.45
C GLU A 60 2.05 -5.00 9.99
N VAL A 61 1.23 -4.39 9.11
CA VAL A 61 0.40 -3.22 9.45
C VAL A 61 -0.51 -3.41 10.66
N PRO A 62 -1.22 -4.55 10.84
CA PRO A 62 -2.07 -4.75 12.01
C PRO A 62 -1.33 -4.64 13.35
N SER A 63 -0.02 -4.90 13.37
CA SER A 63 0.82 -4.81 14.56
C SER A 63 1.58 -3.48 14.69
N ARG A 64 1.57 -2.64 13.65
CA ARG A 64 2.37 -1.43 13.54
C ARG A 64 1.51 -0.16 13.55
N GLY A 65 1.31 0.38 14.74
CA GLY A 65 0.55 1.63 14.94
C GLY A 65 1.29 2.91 14.53
N ASP A 66 2.57 2.81 14.19
CA ASP A 66 3.44 3.91 13.79
C ASP A 66 3.45 4.16 12.29
N ILE A 67 2.90 3.26 11.47
CA ILE A 67 2.78 3.47 10.03
C ILE A 67 1.62 4.44 9.74
N LYS A 68 1.88 5.41 8.87
CA LYS A 68 0.89 6.39 8.38
C LYS A 68 0.48 6.08 6.94
N ARG A 69 1.44 5.77 6.07
CA ARG A 69 1.20 5.57 4.63
C ARG A 69 2.16 4.54 4.07
N ILE A 70 1.66 3.80 3.10
CA ILE A 70 2.41 2.86 2.27
C ILE A 70 2.27 3.31 0.83
N THR A 71 3.40 3.45 0.13
CA THR A 71 3.43 3.81 -1.29
C THR A 71 4.03 2.66 -2.10
N VAL A 72 3.23 2.12 -3.02
CA VAL A 72 3.64 1.09 -3.97
C VAL A 72 4.06 1.75 -5.27
N THR A 73 5.31 1.54 -5.68
CA THR A 73 5.91 2.10 -6.89
C THR A 73 6.04 1.05 -8.00
N ALA A 74 6.44 1.47 -9.20
CA ALA A 74 6.72 0.53 -10.30
C ALA A 74 7.83 -0.48 -9.93
N ASP A 75 8.83 -0.06 -9.16
CA ASP A 75 9.92 -0.92 -8.71
C ASP A 75 9.45 -1.98 -7.71
N THR A 76 8.47 -1.62 -6.86
CA THR A 76 7.78 -2.57 -5.99
C THR A 76 7.02 -3.62 -6.80
N ILE A 77 6.29 -3.21 -7.84
CA ILE A 77 5.59 -4.13 -8.74
C ILE A 77 6.57 -5.05 -9.49
N ALA A 78 7.76 -4.54 -9.84
CA ALA A 78 8.80 -5.32 -10.48
C ALA A 78 9.52 -6.29 -9.51
N GLY A 79 9.23 -6.22 -8.21
CA GLY A 79 9.89 -7.03 -7.17
C GLY A 79 11.34 -6.63 -6.91
N THR A 80 11.71 -5.39 -7.24
CA THR A 80 13.09 -4.89 -7.12
C THR A 80 13.33 -4.05 -5.88
N GLN A 81 12.27 -3.48 -5.30
CA GLN A 81 12.30 -2.70 -4.07
C GLN A 81 11.07 -3.02 -3.22
N GLU A 82 11.17 -2.84 -1.91
CA GLU A 82 10.02 -2.92 -1.00
C GLU A 82 9.12 -1.66 -1.12
N PRO A 83 7.86 -1.70 -0.66
CA PRO A 83 7.01 -0.52 -0.59
C PRO A 83 7.62 0.57 0.31
N GLU A 84 7.43 1.84 -0.06
CA GLU A 84 7.89 2.96 0.76
C GLU A 84 6.94 3.18 1.94
N LEU A 85 7.51 3.32 3.15
CA LEU A 85 6.77 3.52 4.39
C LEU A 85 6.94 4.96 4.90
N GLU A 86 5.83 5.65 5.13
CA GLU A 86 5.81 6.90 5.89
C GLU A 86 5.32 6.59 7.31
N PHE A 87 6.11 6.96 8.31
CA PHE A 87 5.75 6.81 9.71
C PHE A 87 5.03 8.05 10.24
N ARG A 88 4.15 7.86 11.20
CA ARG A 88 3.54 8.93 11.99
C ARG A 88 4.68 9.61 12.74
N ALA A 89 4.83 10.92 12.56
CA ALA A 89 5.70 11.69 13.45
C ALA A 89 5.25 11.41 14.89
N GLU A 90 6.19 11.09 15.78
CA GLU A 90 5.90 11.08 17.21
C GLU A 90 5.22 12.40 17.56
N VAL A 91 4.02 12.33 18.15
CA VAL A 91 3.49 13.50 18.86
C VAL A 91 4.48 13.72 20.00
N PRO A 92 5.29 14.80 20.01
CA PRO A 92 6.13 15.07 21.16
C PRO A 92 5.20 15.13 22.39
N PRO A 93 5.59 14.54 23.53
CA PRO A 93 4.75 14.58 24.72
C PRO A 93 4.39 16.04 25.00
N VAL A 94 3.10 16.34 24.99
CA VAL A 94 2.60 17.64 25.45
C VAL A 94 2.93 17.70 26.93
N PHE A 95 4.05 18.35 27.28
CA PHE A 95 4.30 18.77 28.64
C PHE A 95 3.23 19.77 29.00
N THR A 96 2.16 19.30 29.64
CA THR A 96 1.27 20.19 30.39
C THR A 96 2.07 20.72 31.56
N GLU A 97 2.68 21.90 31.36
CA GLU A 97 3.14 22.72 32.46
C GLU A 97 1.93 23.02 33.34
N LYS A 98 1.83 22.27 34.44
CA LYS A 98 1.04 22.64 35.59
C LYS A 98 1.80 23.80 36.25
N SER A 99 1.68 24.99 35.67
CA SER A 99 2.12 26.22 36.31
C SER A 99 1.02 26.65 37.27
N ALA A 100 1.47 26.81 38.51
CA ALA A 100 0.72 27.13 39.72
C ALA A 100 -0.01 28.48 39.66
#